data_AF-A0AAU2K0G5-F1
#
_entry.id   AF-A0AAU2K0G5-F1
#
_cell.length_a   1.000
_cell.length_b   1.000
_cell.length_c   1.000
_cell.angle_alpha   90.00
_cell.angle_beta   90.00
_cell.angle_gamma   90.00
#
_symmetry.space_group_name_H-M   'P 1'
#
loop_
_entity.id
_entity.type
_entity.pdbx_description
1 polymer ?
#
loop_
_entity_poly.entity_id
_entity_poly.type
_entity_poly.pdbx_seq_one_letter_code
_entity_poly.pdbx_strand_id
1 'polypeptide(L)'
;MSWWARANFIHTGSVVTRNPAGGPVRFDENLHHCEDWDFLLRLHHLAGHRFARLNSITSVYHQVPRPGAVHSAYQAAPTPFTMARAVIYDRWPAAHGRALEYREWFRRFDHHLDTRIEARLPVPPYVYEHAVRALHATFTDRRSPDPSLLGRLLPTTSSTHIADLPMPTPWEGVVHATR
;
A
#
# COMPACT_ATOMS: atom_id res chain seq x y z
N MET A 1 11.28 -21.50 -29.40
CA MET A 1 10.17 -21.09 -28.50
C MET A 1 10.72 -20.08 -27.51
N SER A 2 10.42 -18.79 -27.70
CA SER A 2 10.99 -17.68 -26.93
C SER A 2 10.12 -17.34 -25.71
N TRP A 3 10.77 -17.22 -24.55
CA TRP A 3 10.16 -16.96 -23.23
C TRP A 3 10.06 -15.46 -22.90
N TRP A 4 9.44 -14.65 -23.76
CA TRP A 4 9.33 -13.19 -23.56
C TRP A 4 7.89 -12.67 -23.38
N ALA A 5 7.04 -13.41 -22.65
CA ALA A 5 5.64 -12.99 -22.43
C ALA A 5 5.14 -13.06 -20.97
N ARG A 6 6.04 -12.93 -19.98
CA ARG A 6 5.64 -12.82 -18.55
C ARG A 6 6.02 -11.47 -17.92
N ALA A 7 5.76 -10.38 -18.63
CA ALA A 7 5.78 -9.04 -18.06
C ALA A 7 4.34 -8.51 -18.04
N ASN A 8 3.45 -9.01 -17.18
CA ASN A 8 2.05 -8.55 -17.16
C ASN A 8 1.31 -8.72 -15.83
N PHE A 9 2.00 -8.55 -14.70
CA PHE A 9 1.35 -8.12 -13.46
C PHE A 9 2.24 -7.08 -12.81
N ILE A 10 2.25 -5.89 -13.41
CA ILE A 10 2.91 -4.77 -12.77
C ILE A 10 1.90 -4.18 -11.79
N HIS A 11 2.10 -4.47 -10.50
CA HIS A 11 1.38 -3.88 -9.38
C HIS A 11 1.44 -2.34 -9.46
N THR A 12 0.61 -1.63 -8.69
CA THR A 12 0.55 -0.15 -8.60
C THR A 12 1.85 0.54 -8.12
N GLY A 13 2.97 -0.18 -8.10
CA GLY A 13 4.35 0.26 -7.79
C GLY A 13 5.37 -0.27 -8.81
N SER A 14 5.08 -0.19 -10.11
CA SER A 14 6.04 -0.53 -11.17
C SER A 14 7.40 0.16 -10.99
N VAL A 15 8.48 -0.62 -10.96
CA VAL A 15 9.84 -0.07 -10.92
C VAL A 15 10.53 -0.36 -12.26
N VAL A 16 10.87 0.70 -12.99
CA VAL A 16 11.76 0.57 -14.15
C VAL A 16 13.18 0.70 -13.64
N THR A 17 13.92 -0.40 -13.60
CA THR A 17 15.36 -0.40 -13.29
C THR A 17 16.14 -0.81 -14.52
N ARG A 18 17.42 -0.43 -14.60
CA ARG A 18 18.35 -1.19 -15.47
C ARG A 18 18.32 -2.64 -15.00
N ASN A 19 18.24 -3.58 -15.94
CA ASN A 19 17.96 -5.00 -15.68
C ASN A 19 18.75 -5.50 -14.45
N PRO A 20 18.08 -5.79 -13.32
CA PRO A 20 18.77 -6.23 -12.12
C PRO A 20 19.16 -7.71 -12.21
N ALA A 21 18.87 -8.43 -13.31
CA ALA A 21 19.16 -9.85 -13.47
C ALA A 21 20.65 -10.21 -13.30
N GLY A 22 21.58 -9.26 -13.41
CA GLY A 22 23.00 -9.46 -13.06
C GLY A 22 23.38 -9.09 -11.62
N GLY A 23 22.50 -8.42 -10.87
CA GLY A 23 22.74 -7.93 -9.51
C GLY A 23 22.13 -8.83 -8.41
N PRO A 24 22.45 -8.55 -7.13
CA PRO A 24 22.04 -9.39 -5.98
C PRO A 24 20.57 -9.20 -5.54
N VAL A 25 19.84 -8.25 -6.12
CA VAL A 25 18.47 -7.91 -5.68
C VAL A 25 17.43 -8.66 -6.51
N ARG A 26 16.56 -9.43 -5.83
CA ARG A 26 15.43 -10.18 -6.39
C ARG A 26 14.19 -9.97 -5.52
N PHE A 27 13.02 -10.26 -6.09
CA PHE A 27 11.79 -10.42 -5.31
C PHE A 27 11.94 -11.61 -4.37
N ASP A 28 11.31 -11.51 -3.20
CA ASP A 28 11.18 -12.63 -2.28
C ASP A 28 10.01 -13.51 -2.72
N GLU A 29 10.30 -14.73 -3.16
CA GLU A 29 9.30 -15.67 -3.68
C GLU A 29 8.29 -16.12 -2.62
N ASN A 30 8.61 -15.95 -1.33
CA ASN A 30 7.73 -16.30 -0.21
C ASN A 30 6.83 -15.14 0.22
N LEU A 31 7.03 -13.94 -0.33
CA LEU A 31 6.25 -12.75 0.00
C LEU A 31 5.23 -12.50 -1.12
N HIS A 32 3.97 -12.89 -0.87
CA HIS A 32 2.89 -12.80 -1.87
C HIS A 32 2.12 -11.47 -1.85
N HIS A 33 2.41 -10.60 -0.88
CA HIS A 33 1.80 -9.28 -0.72
C HIS A 33 2.87 -8.27 -0.28
N CYS A 34 2.76 -7.03 -0.72
CA CYS A 34 3.75 -5.97 -0.44
C CYS A 34 5.18 -6.33 -0.92
N GLU A 35 5.30 -7.24 -1.89
CA GLU A 35 6.56 -7.69 -2.48
C GLU A 35 7.30 -6.55 -3.17
N ASP A 36 6.56 -5.59 -3.72
CA ASP A 36 7.08 -4.35 -4.29
C ASP A 36 7.79 -3.49 -3.24
N TRP A 37 7.24 -3.40 -2.04
CA TRP A 37 7.85 -2.65 -0.94
C TRP A 37 9.16 -3.29 -0.47
N ASP A 38 9.17 -4.61 -0.25
CA ASP A 38 10.40 -5.33 0.11
C ASP A 38 11.46 -5.18 -0.98
N PHE A 39 11.08 -5.27 -2.26
CA PHE A 39 11.99 -5.08 -3.39
C PHE A 39 12.61 -3.68 -3.41
N LEU A 40 11.81 -2.62 -3.19
CA LEU A 40 12.31 -1.25 -3.10
C LEU A 40 13.31 -1.07 -1.94
N LEU A 41 13.02 -1.66 -0.78
CA LEU A 41 13.93 -1.64 0.38
C LEU A 41 15.24 -2.39 0.08
N ARG A 42 15.18 -3.54 -0.59
CA ARG A 42 16.38 -4.27 -1.04
C ARG A 42 17.22 -3.46 -2.01
N LEU A 43 16.61 -2.80 -2.99
CA LEU A 43 17.32 -1.92 -3.93
C LEU A 43 18.06 -0.80 -3.18
N HIS A 44 17.42 -0.19 -2.19
CA HIS A 44 18.03 0.85 -1.37
C HIS A 44 19.19 0.31 -0.52
N HIS A 45 18.93 -0.70 0.31
CA HIS A 45 19.86 -1.16 1.34
C HIS A 45 21.00 -2.03 0.78
N LEU A 46 20.74 -2.84 -0.25
CA LEU A 46 21.71 -3.81 -0.77
C LEU A 46 22.41 -3.34 -2.05
N ALA A 47 21.79 -2.43 -2.80
CA ALA A 47 22.33 -1.96 -4.08
C ALA A 47 22.49 -0.43 -4.14
N GLY A 48 22.32 0.29 -3.03
CA GLY A 48 22.58 1.73 -2.92
C GLY A 48 21.66 2.61 -3.78
N HIS A 49 20.51 2.09 -4.22
CA HIS A 49 19.59 2.86 -5.06
C HIS A 49 18.95 4.00 -4.26
N ARG A 50 18.64 5.07 -4.98
CA ARG A 50 17.92 6.23 -4.45
C ARG A 50 16.65 6.44 -5.28
N PHE A 51 15.58 6.84 -4.60
CA PHE A 51 14.28 7.06 -5.22
C PHE A 51 13.95 8.54 -5.20
N ALA A 52 13.37 9.04 -6.28
CA ALA A 52 12.87 10.39 -6.40
C ALA A 52 11.46 10.36 -6.99
N ARG A 53 10.58 11.25 -6.50
CA ARG A 53 9.28 11.49 -7.11
C ARG A 53 9.50 12.34 -8.37
N LEU A 54 8.89 11.92 -9.47
CA LEU A 54 8.85 12.71 -10.71
C LEU A 54 7.57 13.54 -10.75
N ASN A 55 7.66 14.74 -11.35
CA ASN A 55 6.53 15.67 -11.49
C ASN A 55 5.75 15.46 -12.79
N SER A 56 6.16 14.49 -13.62
CA SER A 56 5.48 14.10 -14.85
C SER A 56 4.89 12.70 -14.70
N ILE A 57 3.70 12.50 -15.28
CA ILE A 57 3.11 11.17 -15.41
C ILE A 57 3.90 10.43 -16.49
N THR A 58 4.60 9.38 -16.11
CA THR A 58 5.42 8.56 -17.02
C THR A 58 4.75 7.26 -17.42
N SER A 59 3.68 6.86 -16.71
CA SER A 59 2.94 5.63 -16.97
C SER A 59 1.51 5.75 -16.47
N VAL A 60 0.57 5.10 -17.15
CA VAL A 60 -0.85 5.01 -16.77
C VAL A 60 -1.22 3.55 -16.63
N TYR A 61 -1.78 3.18 -15.47
CA TYR A 61 -2.24 1.82 -15.19
C TYR A 61 -3.74 1.70 -15.38
N HIS A 62 -4.18 0.62 -16.02
CA HIS A 62 -5.59 0.28 -16.15
C HIS A 62 -5.94 -0.86 -15.19
N GLN A 63 -6.87 -0.62 -14.27
CA GLN A 63 -7.40 -1.67 -13.41
C GLN A 63 -8.40 -2.53 -14.20
N VAL A 64 -8.11 -3.82 -14.34
CA VAL A 64 -9.04 -4.76 -14.97
C VAL A 64 -10.17 -5.08 -13.97
N PRO A 65 -11.45 -5.08 -14.39
CA PRO A 65 -12.59 -5.36 -13.51
C PRO A 65 -12.66 -6.86 -13.17
N ARG A 66 -11.85 -7.30 -12.22
CA ARG A 66 -11.86 -8.64 -11.62
C ARG A 66 -11.76 -8.50 -10.10
N PRO A 67 -12.21 -9.48 -9.30
CA PRO A 67 -11.96 -9.51 -7.86
C PRO A 67 -10.46 -9.32 -7.61
N GLY A 68 -10.09 -8.16 -7.05
CA GLY A 68 -8.70 -7.79 -6.87
C GLY A 68 -8.08 -8.53 -5.69
N ALA A 69 -6.76 -8.72 -5.72
CA ALA A 69 -6.00 -9.35 -4.65
C ALA A 69 -6.23 -8.71 -3.27
N VAL A 70 -6.60 -7.42 -3.24
CA VAL A 70 -6.95 -6.69 -2.02
C VAL A 70 -8.26 -7.19 -1.40
N HIS A 71 -9.27 -7.46 -2.21
CA HIS A 71 -10.59 -7.89 -1.71
C HIS A 71 -10.50 -9.29 -1.09
N SER A 72 -9.80 -10.22 -1.74
CA SER A 72 -9.59 -11.57 -1.20
C SER A 72 -8.76 -11.57 0.09
N ALA A 73 -7.81 -10.65 0.23
CA ALA A 73 -6.96 -10.57 1.41
C ALA A 73 -7.73 -10.15 2.68
N TYR A 74 -8.88 -9.49 2.56
CA TYR A 74 -9.69 -9.06 3.72
C TYR A 74 -10.72 -10.13 4.15
N GLN A 75 -10.62 -11.35 3.63
CA GLN A 75 -11.52 -12.45 3.98
C GLN A 75 -11.08 -13.24 5.21
N ALA A 76 -9.86 -13.01 5.71
CA ALA A 76 -9.30 -13.71 6.87
C ALA A 76 -8.44 -12.76 7.71
N ALA A 77 -8.38 -13.05 9.01
CA ALA A 77 -7.51 -12.40 9.97
C ALA A 77 -6.48 -13.42 10.52
N PRO A 78 -5.20 -13.03 10.71
CA PRO A 78 -4.61 -11.78 10.23
C PRO A 78 -4.65 -11.70 8.71
N THR A 79 -4.86 -10.51 8.15
CA THR A 79 -4.85 -10.37 6.69
C THR A 79 -3.46 -10.73 6.14
N PRO A 80 -3.36 -11.24 4.90
CA PRO A 80 -2.07 -11.41 4.24
C PRO A 80 -1.22 -10.14 4.18
N PHE A 81 -1.85 -8.95 4.18
CA PHE A 81 -1.15 -7.67 4.28
C PHE A 81 -0.58 -7.40 5.68
N THR A 82 -1.31 -7.74 6.75
CA THR A 82 -0.81 -7.66 8.13
C THR A 82 0.44 -8.52 8.27
N MET A 83 0.37 -9.78 7.81
CA MET A 83 1.49 -10.72 7.86
C MET A 83 2.69 -10.20 7.06
N ALA A 84 2.47 -9.74 5.83
CA ALA A 84 3.51 -9.18 4.99
C ALA A 84 4.18 -7.94 5.60
N ARG A 85 3.39 -7.02 6.16
CA ARG A 85 3.95 -5.82 6.84
C ARG A 85 4.76 -6.19 8.07
N ALA A 86 4.33 -7.18 8.86
CA ALA A 86 5.10 -7.65 10.01
C ALA A 86 6.48 -8.18 9.58
N VAL A 87 6.54 -9.02 8.53
CA VAL A 87 7.80 -9.53 7.95
C VAL A 87 8.68 -8.38 7.46
N ILE A 88 8.13 -7.42 6.72
CA ILE A 88 8.88 -6.27 6.20
C ILE A 88 9.43 -5.41 7.35
N TYR A 89 8.65 -5.17 8.39
CA TYR A 89 9.07 -4.33 9.52
C TYR A 89 10.16 -4.96 10.37
N ASP A 90 10.13 -6.29 10.52
CA ASP A 90 11.16 -7.05 11.20
C ASP A 90 12.46 -7.07 10.38
N ARG A 91 12.35 -7.40 9.08
CA ARG A 91 13.49 -7.48 8.16
C ARG A 91 14.20 -6.14 7.96
N TRP A 92 13.45 -5.05 7.90
CA TRP A 92 13.96 -3.72 7.61
C TRP A 92 13.59 -2.76 8.73
N PRO A 93 14.23 -2.80 9.92
CA PRO A 93 13.84 -1.96 11.04
C PRO A 93 13.97 -0.46 10.69
N ALA A 94 13.02 0.35 11.16
CA ALA A 94 13.12 1.80 11.00
C ALA A 94 14.22 2.33 11.94
N ALA A 95 15.11 3.17 11.40
CA ALA A 95 16.26 3.65 12.15
C ALA A 95 15.88 4.44 13.41
N HIS A 96 14.94 5.39 13.32
CA HIS A 96 14.40 6.18 14.45
C HIS A 96 13.34 7.20 13.99
N GLY A 97 12.72 7.89 14.96
CA GLY A 97 11.87 9.06 14.74
C GLY A 97 10.55 8.76 14.07
N ARG A 98 10.08 9.66 13.19
CA ARG A 98 8.75 9.55 12.56
C ARG A 98 8.52 8.24 11.82
N ALA A 99 9.56 7.64 11.23
CA ALA A 99 9.39 6.35 10.57
C ALA A 99 8.89 5.26 11.54
N LEU A 100 9.34 5.28 12.81
CA LEU A 100 8.82 4.38 13.85
C LEU A 100 7.37 4.72 14.21
N GLU A 101 7.05 6.00 14.38
CA GLU A 101 5.69 6.46 14.71
C GLU A 101 4.66 6.02 13.64
N TYR A 102 4.98 6.18 12.36
CA TYR A 102 4.10 5.76 11.28
C TYR A 102 3.98 4.24 11.15
N ARG A 103 5.07 3.49 11.38
CA ARG A 103 4.99 2.02 11.43
C ARG A 103 4.13 1.54 12.58
N GLU A 104 4.26 2.17 13.74
CA GLU A 104 3.43 1.87 14.90
C GLU A 104 1.95 2.19 14.62
N TRP A 105 1.66 3.31 13.96
CA TRP A 105 0.31 3.62 13.52
C TRP A 105 -0.25 2.54 12.60
N PHE A 106 0.53 2.07 11.61
CA PHE A 106 0.09 0.99 10.71
C PHE A 106 -0.08 -0.36 11.41
N ARG A 107 0.74 -0.69 12.43
CA ARG A 107 0.50 -1.88 13.27
C ARG A 107 -0.85 -1.80 13.99
N ARG A 108 -1.20 -0.63 14.52
CA ARG A 108 -2.51 -0.42 15.17
C ARG A 108 -3.65 -0.50 14.17
N PHE A 109 -3.46 0.06 12.98
CA PHE A 109 -4.40 -0.08 11.87
C PHE A 109 -4.67 -1.54 11.53
N ASP A 110 -3.60 -2.32 11.34
CA ASP A 110 -3.68 -3.75 11.04
C ASP A 110 -4.42 -4.51 12.14
N HIS A 111 -4.07 -4.24 13.39
CA HIS A 111 -4.75 -4.84 14.54
C HIS A 111 -6.25 -4.52 14.56
N HIS A 112 -6.66 -3.27 14.34
CA HIS A 112 -8.08 -2.89 14.30
C HIS A 112 -8.82 -3.53 13.13
N LEU A 113 -8.15 -3.63 11.97
CA LEU A 113 -8.71 -4.28 10.79
C LEU A 113 -8.93 -5.77 11.04
N ASP A 114 -7.93 -6.46 11.58
CA ASP A 114 -7.98 -7.88 11.87
C ASP A 114 -9.06 -8.20 12.92
N THR A 115 -9.11 -7.45 14.03
CA THR A 115 -10.17 -7.60 15.04
C THR A 115 -11.56 -7.41 14.45
N ARG A 116 -11.73 -6.47 13.52
CA ARG A 116 -13.01 -6.24 12.84
C ARG A 116 -13.41 -7.42 11.95
N ILE A 117 -12.45 -7.99 11.22
CA ILE A 117 -12.65 -9.18 10.38
C ILE A 117 -13.00 -10.40 11.24
N GLU A 118 -12.29 -10.64 12.35
CA GLU A 118 -12.58 -11.71 13.31
C GLU A 118 -13.99 -11.59 13.90
N ALA A 119 -14.41 -10.37 14.21
CA ALA A 119 -15.76 -10.05 14.67
C ALA A 119 -16.84 -10.10 13.57
N ARG A 120 -16.47 -10.46 12.33
CA ARG A 120 -17.33 -10.48 11.14
C ARG A 120 -18.06 -9.15 10.88
N LEU A 121 -17.43 -8.04 11.26
CA LEU A 121 -17.97 -6.72 11.02
C LEU A 121 -17.58 -6.23 9.61
N PRO A 122 -18.44 -5.45 8.92
CA PRO A 122 -18.14 -4.98 7.57
C PRO A 122 -16.92 -4.07 7.53
N VAL A 123 -15.89 -4.40 6.76
CA VAL A 123 -14.72 -3.51 6.55
C VAL A 123 -15.12 -2.35 5.63
N PRO A 124 -14.87 -1.07 6.00
CA PRO A 124 -15.17 0.05 5.12
C PRO A 124 -14.45 -0.07 3.78
N PRO A 125 -15.11 0.28 2.66
CA PRO A 125 -14.50 0.21 1.35
C PRO A 125 -13.30 1.14 1.27
N TYR A 126 -12.23 0.70 0.59
CA TYR A 126 -11.00 1.49 0.38
C TYR A 126 -10.33 2.03 1.65
N VAL A 127 -10.58 1.43 2.82
CA VAL A 127 -10.10 1.93 4.12
C VAL A 127 -8.59 2.16 4.18
N TYR A 128 -7.80 1.29 3.54
CA TYR A 128 -6.34 1.47 3.44
C TYR A 128 -5.95 2.66 2.56
N GLU A 129 -6.63 2.89 1.44
CA GLU A 129 -6.37 4.06 0.59
C GLU A 129 -6.68 5.36 1.34
N HIS A 130 -7.81 5.40 2.05
CA HIS A 130 -8.15 6.54 2.90
C HIS A 130 -7.09 6.79 3.99
N ALA A 131 -6.58 5.72 4.63
CA ALA A 131 -5.48 5.83 5.59
C ALA A 131 -4.22 6.45 4.96
N VAL A 132 -3.75 5.90 3.83
CA VAL A 132 -2.55 6.37 3.14
C VAL A 132 -2.70 7.82 2.70
N ARG A 133 -3.84 8.22 2.12
CA ARG A 133 -4.08 9.61 1.68
C ARG A 133 -4.02 10.59 2.84
N ALA A 134 -4.70 10.30 3.94
CA ALA A 134 -4.73 11.18 5.11
C ALA A 134 -3.35 11.27 5.79
N LEU A 135 -2.62 10.16 5.86
CA LEU A 135 -1.27 10.12 6.44
C LEU A 135 -0.22 10.76 5.53
N HIS A 136 -0.35 10.66 4.20
CA HIS A 136 0.64 11.19 3.26
C HIS A 136 0.82 12.71 3.40
N ALA A 137 -0.29 13.46 3.55
CA ALA A 137 -0.24 14.90 3.78
C ALA A 137 0.53 15.22 5.07
N THR A 138 0.14 14.57 6.17
CA THR A 138 0.78 14.74 7.48
C THR A 138 2.26 14.36 7.46
N PHE A 139 2.62 13.31 6.72
CA PHE A 139 4.00 12.85 6.58
C PHE A 139 4.86 13.85 5.80
N THR A 140 4.31 14.38 4.70
CA THR A 140 4.97 15.39 3.86
C THR A 140 5.19 16.69 4.62
N ASP A 141 4.21 17.09 5.45
CA ASP A 141 4.30 18.23 6.37
C ASP A 141 5.22 18.01 7.57
N ARG A 142 5.93 16.87 7.60
CA ARG A 142 6.89 16.55 8.65
C ARG A 142 6.26 16.36 10.05
N ARG A 143 4.97 16.05 10.14
CA ARG A 143 4.22 15.87 11.39
C ARG A 143 4.07 14.40 11.78
N SER A 144 3.84 14.15 13.08
CA SER A 144 3.47 12.84 13.62
C SER A 144 2.10 12.39 13.14
N PRO A 145 1.84 11.08 13.01
CA PRO A 145 0.56 10.58 12.51
C PRO A 145 -0.55 10.88 13.54
N ASP A 146 -1.71 11.33 13.06
CA ASP A 146 -2.86 11.59 13.93
C ASP A 146 -3.42 10.26 14.49
N PRO A 147 -3.35 10.03 15.81
CA PRO A 147 -3.86 8.80 16.41
C PRO A 147 -5.39 8.68 16.32
N SER A 148 -6.10 9.82 16.27
CA SER A 148 -7.57 9.83 16.20
C SER A 148 -8.11 9.42 14.82
N LEU A 149 -7.28 9.47 13.79
CA LEU A 149 -7.64 9.02 12.43
C LEU A 149 -8.04 7.55 12.42
N LEU A 150 -7.42 6.72 13.26
CA LEU A 150 -7.71 5.28 13.30
C LEU A 150 -9.17 5.00 13.68
N GLY A 151 -9.68 5.66 14.72
CA GLY A 151 -11.07 5.50 15.16
C GLY A 151 -12.09 6.05 14.15
N ARG A 152 -11.71 7.05 13.34
CA ARG A 152 -12.55 7.56 12.24
C ARG A 152 -12.62 6.57 11.07
N LEU A 153 -11.51 5.90 10.76
CA LEU A 153 -11.43 4.96 9.63
C LEU A 153 -12.00 3.58 9.98
N LEU A 154 -11.80 3.12 11.21
CA LEU A 154 -12.19 1.80 11.70
C LEU A 154 -12.92 1.95 13.04
N PRO A 155 -14.16 2.46 13.04
CA PRO A 155 -14.92 2.63 14.27
C PRO A 155 -15.20 1.27 14.94
N THR A 156 -15.10 1.23 16.27
CA THR A 156 -15.26 0.01 17.09
C THR A 156 -16.71 -0.48 17.19
N THR A 157 -17.69 0.34 16.81
CA THR A 157 -19.11 -0.02 16.76
C THR A 157 -19.62 -0.01 15.33
N SER A 158 -20.67 -0.79 15.04
CA SER A 158 -21.42 -0.76 13.77
C SER A 158 -22.28 0.50 13.63
N SER A 159 -21.71 1.66 13.98
CA SER A 159 -22.37 2.94 13.75
C SER A 159 -22.29 3.24 12.25
N THR A 160 -23.32 2.84 11.53
CA THR A 160 -23.54 3.18 10.13
C THR A 160 -23.79 4.69 10.03
N HIS A 161 -22.73 5.49 10.07
CA HIS A 161 -22.73 6.86 9.59
C HIS A 161 -21.58 7.01 8.59
N ILE A 162 -21.78 6.42 7.41
CA ILE A 162 -20.86 6.45 6.26
C ILE A 162 -21.09 7.71 5.40
N ALA A 163 -22.05 8.56 5.75
CA ALA A 163 -22.47 9.69 4.90
C ALA A 163 -21.44 10.84 4.78
N ASP A 164 -20.41 10.91 5.65
CA ASP A 164 -19.51 12.07 5.73
C ASP A 164 -18.06 11.80 5.30
N LEU A 165 -17.72 10.59 4.84
CA LEU A 165 -16.41 10.37 4.20
C LEU A 165 -16.54 10.79 2.74
N PRO A 166 -15.80 11.82 2.28
CA PRO A 166 -15.86 12.23 0.89
C PRO A 166 -15.50 11.03 0.01
N MET A 167 -16.43 10.63 -0.84
CA MET A 167 -16.14 9.69 -1.93
C MET A 167 -14.91 10.21 -2.67
N PRO A 168 -13.93 9.36 -3.00
CA PRO A 168 -12.85 9.78 -3.87
C PRO A 168 -13.48 10.33 -5.15
N THR A 169 -13.24 11.61 -5.44
CA THR A 169 -13.59 12.15 -6.75
C THR A 169 -12.87 11.27 -7.78
N PRO A 170 -13.59 10.74 -8.79
CA PRO A 170 -12.90 10.23 -9.95
C PRO A 170 -12.00 11.37 -10.43
N TRP A 171 -10.73 11.06 -10.66
CA TRP A 171 -9.78 11.93 -11.30
C TRP A 171 -10.47 12.76 -12.40
N GLU A 172 -10.72 14.05 -12.17
CA GLU A 172 -11.04 14.98 -13.25
C GLU A 172 -9.73 15.32 -13.98
N GLY A 173 -9.14 14.29 -14.59
CA GLY A 173 -8.26 14.46 -15.72
C GLY A 173 -9.13 14.38 -16.97
N VAL A 174 -9.96 15.41 -17.19
CA VAL A 174 -10.65 15.57 -18.47
C VAL A 174 -9.58 15.67 -19.56
N VAL A 175 -9.44 14.63 -20.38
CA VAL A 175 -8.81 14.76 -21.69
C VAL A 175 -9.95 14.77 -22.69
N HIS A 176 -10.27 15.96 -23.17
CA HIS A 176 -11.11 16.12 -24.35
C HIS A 176 -10.44 15.43 -25.52
N ALA A 177 -11.13 14.46 -26.10
CA ALA A 177 -10.82 13.98 -27.44
C ALA A 177 -11.33 15.04 -28.43
N THR A 178 -10.41 15.70 -29.14
CA THR A 178 -10.71 16.35 -30.41
C THR A 178 -9.87 15.70 -31.49
N ARG A 179 -10.54 15.38 -32.61
CA ARG A 179 -9.99 14.74 -33.81
C ARG A 179 -8.90 15.56 -34.46
#